data_AF-A0A502DGL4-F1
#
_entry.id   AF-A0A502DGL4-F1
#
_cell.length_a   1.000
_cell.length_b   1.000
_cell.length_c   1.000
_cell.angle_alpha   90.00
_cell.angle_beta   90.00
_cell.angle_gamma   90.00
#
_symmetry.space_group_name_H-M   'P 1'
#
loop_
_entity.id
_entity.type
_entity.pdbx_description
1 polymer ?
#
loop_
_entity_poly.entity_id
_entity_poly.type
_entity_poly.pdbx_seq_one_letter_code
_entity_poly.pdbx_strand_id
1 'polypeptide(L)'
;MNSLSNEGGSPARPQEGSGGESHSLAADLRAPSISRAYQCQCGRPIFLGNSQCLACGTPLGFVTEQLGVVPLSLADANGVEVDTFTVFGDTGGKTWHRCTNFSTAAGCNWMVPGPRDGDDASDSAHNLAPGLCLSCSATRTIPDLSVESNGTLWRKLEQAKRRLLSQLLALGLPVVTRHADPVHGLAFDFLGNVPGGPHVLTGHENGVITLNAEEAEDAVRERIRAEMREPYRTLVGHFRHEIGHYYWDLLVFPTPWLEDFRALFGDERADYATSLRTHYENGPPADWAVRFVTSYASSHPWEDWAETWAHYLHMADTADTAMSFGVDAQNVELASDLFEPADLWQPDHPGAMKFLDFLNGWVRLTNVLNELSRSMGQPDYYPFVLPRATVGKLQFIHQVITEQRQRSHTGASQNEETTTDVPLEAAAEDAQSAAPAPLAAPAMVQSSNQSQTKTQTQTQQPFFQTGLQQNQGMFQDGGQQR
;
A
#
# COMPACT_ATOMS: atom_id res chain seq x y z
N MET A 1 -43.82 41.02 58.17
CA MET A 1 -44.54 41.99 57.32
C MET A 1 -43.69 42.21 56.06
N ASN A 2 -44.29 41.91 54.91
CA ASN A 2 -43.87 42.12 53.50
C ASN A 2 -42.60 41.36 53.04
N SER A 3 -42.63 40.29 52.23
CA SER A 3 -43.32 39.94 50.96
C SER A 3 -42.64 40.47 49.69
N LEU A 4 -42.53 39.56 48.69
CA LEU A 4 -42.27 39.71 47.23
C LEU A 4 -40.78 39.68 46.81
N SER A 5 -40.32 38.98 45.76
CA SER A 5 -40.90 37.97 44.85
C SER A 5 -39.75 37.25 44.13
N ASN A 6 -40.06 36.04 43.68
CA ASN A 6 -39.26 35.10 42.91
C ASN A 6 -39.25 35.49 41.42
N GLU A 7 -38.10 35.49 40.73
CA GLU A 7 -38.01 35.20 39.29
C GLU A 7 -36.67 34.49 39.00
N GLY A 8 -36.79 33.25 38.50
CA GLY A 8 -35.68 32.41 38.08
C GLY A 8 -35.29 32.68 36.63
N GLY A 9 -33.99 32.79 36.39
CA GLY A 9 -33.39 32.72 35.06
C GLY A 9 -32.26 31.70 35.07
N SER A 10 -32.47 30.55 34.42
CA SER A 10 -31.40 29.60 34.11
C SER A 10 -30.41 30.24 33.12
N PRO A 11 -29.09 30.07 33.29
CA PRO A 11 -28.13 30.50 32.29
C PRO A 11 -28.16 29.52 31.10
N ALA A 12 -28.29 30.10 29.90
CA ALA A 12 -28.25 29.39 28.63
C ALA A 12 -26.90 28.67 28.43
N ARG A 13 -26.98 27.39 28.03
CA ARG A 13 -25.83 26.62 27.52
C ARG A 13 -25.32 27.25 26.22
N PRO A 14 -23.99 27.32 25.99
CA PRO A 14 -23.47 27.67 24.68
C PRO A 14 -23.88 26.58 23.69
N GLN A 15 -24.42 27.00 22.54
CA GLN A 15 -24.62 26.13 21.38
C GLN A 15 -23.24 25.73 20.85
N GLU A 16 -22.94 24.44 20.91
CA GLU A 16 -21.87 23.83 20.13
C GLU A 16 -22.25 23.95 18.65
N GLY A 17 -21.51 24.80 17.93
CA GLY A 17 -21.58 24.83 16.49
C GLY A 17 -21.00 23.53 15.94
N SER A 18 -21.83 22.77 15.24
CA SER A 18 -21.43 21.63 14.41
C SER A 18 -20.60 22.13 13.22
N GLY A 19 -19.32 22.41 13.47
CA GLY A 19 -18.33 22.48 12.41
C GLY A 19 -17.92 21.05 12.09
N GLY A 20 -18.36 20.52 10.94
CA GLY A 20 -17.82 19.27 10.43
C GLY A 20 -16.31 19.44 10.24
N GLU A 21 -15.52 18.79 11.08
CA GLU A 21 -14.08 18.70 10.89
C GLU A 21 -13.84 17.92 9.59
N SER A 22 -13.37 18.61 8.55
CA SER A 22 -12.89 17.93 7.36
C SER A 22 -11.63 17.15 7.74
N HIS A 23 -11.74 15.82 7.77
CA HIS A 23 -10.62 14.91 7.97
C HIS A 23 -9.63 15.07 6.80
N SER A 24 -8.67 15.99 6.94
CA SER A 24 -7.54 16.11 6.02
C SER A 24 -6.50 15.06 6.39
N LEU A 25 -5.90 14.37 5.41
CA LEU A 25 -4.81 13.39 5.63
C LEU A 25 -3.70 13.96 6.52
N ALA A 26 -3.43 15.27 6.43
CA ALA A 26 -2.46 15.95 7.26
C ALA A 26 -2.86 16.16 8.74
N ALA A 27 -4.16 16.18 9.07
CA ALA A 27 -4.65 16.17 10.45
C ALA A 27 -4.49 14.77 11.07
N ASP A 28 -4.73 13.74 10.27
CA ASP A 28 -4.54 12.32 10.62
C ASP A 28 -3.06 11.88 10.58
N LEU A 29 -2.13 12.82 10.43
CA LEU A 29 -0.69 12.61 10.68
C LEU A 29 -0.22 13.35 11.96
N ARG A 30 -1.12 14.09 12.63
CA ARG A 30 -0.92 14.65 14.00
C ARG A 30 -1.57 13.79 15.09
N ALA A 31 -2.51 12.94 14.72
CA ALA A 31 -2.93 11.72 15.44
C ALA A 31 -2.72 10.53 14.49
N PRO A 32 -2.48 9.29 14.93
CA PRO A 32 -2.19 8.21 13.99
C PRO A 32 -3.38 7.94 13.05
N SER A 33 -3.15 7.90 11.74
CA SER A 33 -4.20 7.65 10.73
C SER A 33 -4.86 6.28 10.89
N ILE A 34 -4.14 5.38 11.56
CA ILE A 34 -4.53 4.04 11.98
C ILE A 34 -3.79 3.73 13.28
N SER A 35 -4.51 3.27 14.31
CA SER A 35 -3.82 2.73 15.48
C SER A 35 -3.07 1.47 15.07
N ARG A 36 -1.75 1.49 15.22
CA ARG A 36 -0.89 0.28 15.14
C ARG A 36 -0.71 -0.38 16.51
N ALA A 37 -1.28 0.22 17.55
CA ALA A 37 -1.31 -0.30 18.91
C ALA A 37 -2.69 -0.90 19.18
N TYR A 38 -2.80 -2.21 19.03
CA TYR A 38 -4.03 -2.94 19.28
C TYR A 38 -4.03 -3.48 20.71
N GLN A 39 -5.22 -3.75 21.26
CA GLN A 39 -5.36 -4.33 22.60
C GLN A 39 -6.27 -5.56 22.55
N CYS A 40 -5.88 -6.60 23.29
CA CYS A 40 -6.76 -7.73 23.54
C CYS A 40 -7.80 -7.37 24.63
N GLN A 41 -8.87 -8.16 24.72
CA GLN A 41 -9.87 -8.04 25.79
C GLN A 41 -9.29 -8.11 27.21
N CYS A 42 -8.13 -8.76 27.39
CA CYS A 42 -7.43 -8.81 28.67
C CYS A 42 -6.54 -7.57 28.95
N GLY A 43 -6.56 -6.55 28.08
CA GLY A 43 -5.79 -5.31 28.20
C GLY A 43 -4.33 -5.41 27.75
N ARG A 44 -3.86 -6.58 27.29
CA ARG A 44 -2.48 -6.73 26.80
C ARG A 44 -2.32 -6.17 25.37
N PRO A 45 -1.17 -5.56 25.05
CA PRO A 45 -0.89 -5.11 23.69
C PRO A 45 -0.81 -6.31 22.75
N ILE A 46 -1.36 -6.15 21.55
CA ILE A 46 -1.28 -7.12 20.44
C ILE A 46 -0.81 -6.40 19.18
N PHE A 47 -0.21 -7.15 18.27
CA PHE A 47 0.46 -6.62 17.08
C PHE A 47 -0.18 -7.17 15.80
N LEU A 48 0.08 -6.49 14.68
CA LEU A 48 -0.53 -6.80 13.37
C LEU A 48 -0.43 -8.29 12.96
N GLY A 49 0.65 -8.98 13.35
CA GLY A 49 0.88 -10.39 13.03
C GLY A 49 0.35 -11.40 14.04
N ASN A 50 -0.27 -10.97 15.15
CA ASN A 50 -0.79 -11.91 16.14
C ASN A 50 -2.11 -12.55 15.69
N SER A 51 -2.21 -13.86 15.88
CA SER A 51 -3.43 -14.66 15.66
C SER A 51 -4.10 -15.11 16.95
N GLN A 52 -3.40 -14.95 18.09
CA GLN A 52 -3.85 -15.29 19.42
C GLN A 52 -3.14 -14.38 20.44
N CYS A 53 -3.84 -14.03 21.52
CA CYS A 53 -3.22 -13.33 22.65
C CYS A 53 -2.37 -14.31 23.46
N LEU A 54 -1.07 -14.02 23.60
CA LEU A 54 -0.14 -14.85 24.36
C LEU A 54 -0.40 -14.85 25.88
N ALA A 55 -1.22 -13.91 26.38
CA ALA A 55 -1.51 -13.80 27.82
C ALA A 55 -2.78 -14.54 28.24
N CYS A 56 -3.86 -14.45 27.46
CA CYS A 56 -5.16 -15.03 27.83
C CYS A 56 -5.67 -16.09 26.83
N GLY A 57 -4.96 -16.33 25.73
CA GLY A 57 -5.34 -17.33 24.72
C GLY A 57 -6.49 -16.90 23.80
N THR A 58 -7.05 -15.70 23.95
CA THR A 58 -8.14 -15.20 23.08
C THR A 58 -7.70 -15.21 21.61
N PRO A 59 -8.49 -15.81 20.69
CA PRO A 59 -8.23 -15.74 19.25
C PRO A 59 -8.25 -14.28 18.77
N LEU A 60 -7.35 -13.95 17.85
CA LEU A 60 -7.23 -12.61 17.27
C LEU A 60 -7.29 -12.69 15.74
N GLY A 61 -7.83 -11.66 15.10
CA GLY A 61 -7.82 -11.55 13.65
C GLY A 61 -7.83 -10.11 13.18
N PHE A 62 -7.25 -9.86 12.00
CA PHE A 62 -7.34 -8.55 11.36
C PHE A 62 -8.69 -8.42 10.63
N VAL A 63 -9.48 -7.42 11.00
CA VAL A 63 -10.78 -7.11 10.39
C VAL A 63 -10.62 -5.84 9.56
N THR A 64 -10.88 -5.95 8.25
CA THR A 64 -10.67 -4.86 7.29
C THR A 64 -11.51 -3.62 7.59
N GLU A 65 -12.76 -3.81 8.01
CA GLU A 65 -13.70 -2.74 8.33
C GLU A 65 -13.32 -1.98 9.60
N GLN A 66 -12.55 -2.60 10.50
CA GLN A 66 -12.00 -1.96 11.71
C GLN A 66 -10.55 -1.54 11.54
N LEU A 67 -9.94 -1.82 10.37
CA LEU A 67 -8.55 -1.53 10.05
C LEU A 67 -7.56 -2.01 11.14
N GLY A 68 -7.83 -3.15 11.77
CA GLY A 68 -7.06 -3.54 12.95
C GLY A 68 -7.18 -5.00 13.37
N VAL A 69 -6.25 -5.43 14.23
CA VAL A 69 -6.30 -6.74 14.88
C VAL A 69 -7.17 -6.65 16.11
N VAL A 70 -8.20 -7.49 16.16
CA VAL A 70 -9.23 -7.45 17.20
C VAL A 70 -9.34 -8.80 17.92
N PRO A 71 -9.71 -8.80 19.21
CA PRO A 71 -10.10 -10.02 19.89
C PRO A 71 -11.38 -10.59 19.29
N LEU A 72 -11.43 -11.91 19.15
CA LEU A 72 -12.55 -12.63 18.57
C LEU A 72 -13.23 -13.52 19.62
N SER A 73 -14.53 -13.66 19.50
CA SER A 73 -15.35 -14.65 20.21
C SER A 73 -15.90 -15.66 19.21
N LEU A 74 -16.09 -16.92 19.62
CA LEU A 74 -16.88 -17.85 18.83
C LEU A 74 -18.33 -17.35 18.79
N ALA A 75 -18.96 -17.40 17.63
CA ALA A 75 -20.38 -17.10 17.51
C ALA A 75 -21.17 -18.21 18.23
N ASP A 76 -22.15 -17.83 19.08
CA ASP A 76 -22.94 -18.79 19.84
C ASP A 76 -23.82 -19.66 18.91
N ALA A 77 -23.79 -20.97 19.17
CA ALA A 77 -24.30 -21.98 18.26
C ALA A 77 -25.81 -22.23 18.39
N ASN A 78 -26.53 -21.97 17.30
CA ASN A 78 -27.65 -22.78 16.82
C ASN A 78 -27.64 -22.73 15.28
N GLY A 79 -27.05 -23.74 14.64
CA GLY A 79 -27.03 -23.86 13.17
C GLY A 79 -25.93 -23.09 12.43
N VAL A 80 -24.99 -22.46 13.15
CA VAL A 80 -23.85 -21.74 12.57
C VAL A 80 -22.73 -22.72 12.17
N GLU A 81 -22.06 -22.50 11.04
CA GLU A 81 -20.91 -23.28 10.60
C GLU A 81 -19.77 -23.27 11.64
N VAL A 82 -19.01 -24.37 11.68
CA VAL A 82 -17.81 -24.51 12.52
C VAL A 82 -16.81 -23.38 12.21
N ASP A 83 -16.13 -22.85 13.23
CA ASP A 83 -15.13 -21.77 13.12
C ASP A 83 -15.66 -20.41 12.62
N THR A 84 -16.90 -20.08 13.02
CA THR A 84 -17.47 -18.73 12.86
C THR A 84 -17.19 -17.86 14.08
N PHE A 85 -16.72 -16.64 13.85
CA PHE A 85 -16.34 -15.68 14.87
C PHE A 85 -17.15 -14.40 14.80
N THR A 86 -17.33 -13.74 15.94
CA THR A 86 -17.67 -12.32 16.03
C THR A 86 -16.52 -11.55 16.68
N VAL A 87 -16.54 -10.23 16.56
CA VAL A 87 -15.63 -9.40 17.34
C VAL A 87 -16.03 -9.51 18.82
N PHE A 88 -15.05 -9.68 19.70
CA PHE A 88 -15.30 -9.84 21.12
C PHE A 88 -16.10 -8.65 21.67
N GLY A 89 -17.19 -8.95 22.39
CA GLY A 89 -18.13 -7.94 22.89
C GLY A 89 -19.28 -7.60 21.94
N ASP A 90 -19.24 -8.07 20.70
CA ASP A 90 -20.28 -7.85 19.68
C ASP A 90 -20.93 -9.18 19.26
N THR A 91 -21.63 -9.83 20.19
CA THR A 91 -22.20 -11.17 19.99
C THR A 91 -23.32 -11.23 18.94
N GLY A 92 -23.92 -10.09 18.57
CA GLY A 92 -24.90 -9.96 17.48
C GLY A 92 -24.33 -9.32 16.22
N GLY A 93 -23.01 -9.12 16.17
CA GLY A 93 -22.31 -8.42 15.11
C GLY A 93 -22.17 -9.23 13.83
N LYS A 94 -21.46 -8.62 12.86
CA LYS A 94 -21.06 -9.30 11.63
C LYS A 94 -20.19 -10.52 11.98
N THR A 95 -20.46 -11.63 11.30
CA THR A 95 -19.70 -12.86 11.45
C THR A 95 -18.45 -12.85 10.57
N TRP A 96 -17.47 -13.64 10.98
CA TRP A 96 -16.15 -13.71 10.37
C TRP A 96 -15.65 -15.15 10.34
N HIS A 97 -14.91 -15.50 9.30
CA HIS A 97 -14.19 -16.76 9.19
C HIS A 97 -12.69 -16.52 9.08
N ARG A 98 -11.90 -17.50 9.50
CA ARG A 98 -10.47 -17.50 9.22
C ARG A 98 -10.25 -17.64 7.71
N CYS A 99 -9.29 -16.90 7.17
CA CYS A 99 -8.81 -17.14 5.81
C CYS A 99 -8.31 -18.60 5.68
N THR A 100 -8.56 -19.26 4.55
CA THR A 100 -8.07 -20.62 4.26
C THR A 100 -6.55 -20.73 4.44
N ASN A 101 -5.81 -19.65 4.17
CA ASN A 101 -4.36 -19.58 4.38
C ASN A 101 -3.91 -19.38 5.84
N PHE A 102 -4.84 -19.45 6.81
CA PHE A 102 -4.51 -19.47 8.24
C PHE A 102 -3.73 -20.74 8.61
N SER A 103 -4.18 -21.89 8.12
CA SER A 103 -3.62 -23.21 8.45
C SER A 103 -2.50 -23.66 7.50
N THR A 104 -2.09 -22.81 6.56
CA THR A 104 -0.98 -23.07 5.64
C THR A 104 0.31 -22.41 6.13
N ALA A 105 1.41 -22.60 5.41
CA ALA A 105 2.69 -21.98 5.76
C ALA A 105 2.61 -20.43 5.83
N ALA A 106 1.68 -19.80 5.10
CA ALA A 106 1.47 -18.34 5.14
C ALA A 106 1.04 -17.79 6.51
N GLY A 107 0.39 -18.60 7.34
CA GLY A 107 -0.08 -18.23 8.68
C GLY A 107 -0.93 -16.96 8.68
N CYS A 108 -1.88 -16.84 7.74
CA CYS A 108 -2.65 -15.62 7.56
C CYS A 108 -3.61 -15.37 8.72
N ASN A 109 -3.54 -14.19 9.37
CA ASN A 109 -4.44 -13.82 10.47
C ASN A 109 -5.57 -12.86 10.07
N TRP A 110 -5.74 -12.56 8.79
CA TRP A 110 -6.83 -11.70 8.31
C TRP A 110 -8.14 -12.48 8.20
N MET A 111 -9.24 -11.82 8.52
CA MET A 111 -10.57 -12.41 8.54
C MET A 111 -11.28 -12.27 7.20
N VAL A 112 -12.16 -13.22 6.92
CA VAL A 112 -13.09 -13.22 5.78
C VAL A 112 -14.46 -12.86 6.33
N PRO A 113 -15.18 -11.87 5.78
CA PRO A 113 -16.53 -11.57 6.21
C PRO A 113 -17.43 -12.78 5.97
N GLY A 114 -18.19 -13.18 7.00
CA GLY A 114 -19.22 -14.21 6.86
C GLY A 114 -20.46 -13.66 6.14
N PRO A 115 -21.24 -14.53 5.49
CA PRO A 115 -22.51 -14.13 4.88
C PRO A 115 -23.48 -13.65 5.96
N ARG A 116 -24.20 -12.54 5.71
CA ARG A 116 -25.31 -12.11 6.59
C ARG A 116 -26.62 -12.65 6.04
N ASP A 117 -27.59 -12.88 6.93
CA ASP A 117 -28.95 -13.22 6.51
C ASP A 117 -29.53 -12.07 5.67
N GLY A 118 -29.82 -12.35 4.40
CA GLY A 118 -30.34 -11.37 3.44
C GLY A 118 -29.30 -10.63 2.60
N ASP A 119 -28.00 -10.85 2.83
CA ASP A 119 -26.97 -10.38 1.89
C ASP A 119 -27.03 -11.23 0.61
N ASP A 120 -26.98 -10.58 -0.55
CA ASP A 120 -26.61 -11.29 -1.77
C ASP A 120 -25.16 -11.77 -1.58
N ALA A 121 -24.94 -13.09 -1.60
CA ALA A 121 -23.63 -13.69 -1.40
C ALA A 121 -22.58 -13.16 -2.39
N SER A 122 -23.01 -12.56 -3.51
CA SER A 122 -22.15 -11.90 -4.48
C SER A 122 -21.60 -10.54 -4.03
N ASP A 123 -22.34 -9.75 -3.24
CA ASP A 123 -21.94 -8.38 -2.88
C ASP A 123 -20.89 -8.34 -1.77
N SER A 124 -21.03 -9.18 -0.75
CA SER A 124 -20.07 -9.24 0.37
C SER A 124 -18.72 -9.86 -0.01
N ALA A 125 -18.66 -10.56 -1.15
CA ALA A 125 -17.49 -11.28 -1.64
C ALA A 125 -16.97 -10.78 -3.01
N HIS A 126 -17.56 -9.74 -3.62
CA HIS A 126 -17.23 -9.28 -4.98
C HIS A 126 -15.71 -9.04 -5.19
N ASN A 127 -14.98 -8.70 -4.14
CA ASN A 127 -13.54 -8.42 -4.17
C ASN A 127 -12.65 -9.57 -3.63
N LEU A 128 -13.23 -10.71 -3.27
CA LEU A 128 -12.58 -11.81 -2.55
C LEU A 128 -12.68 -13.12 -3.34
N ALA A 129 -11.63 -13.93 -3.26
CA ALA A 129 -11.72 -15.32 -3.69
C ALA A 129 -12.45 -16.14 -2.61
N PRO A 130 -13.16 -17.23 -2.96
CA PRO A 130 -13.84 -18.07 -1.99
C PRO A 130 -12.92 -18.53 -0.84
N GLY A 131 -13.28 -18.19 0.39
CA GLY A 131 -12.54 -18.54 1.62
C GLY A 131 -11.24 -17.76 1.85
N LEU A 132 -10.87 -16.82 0.98
CA LEU A 132 -9.65 -16.00 1.13
C LEU A 132 -9.98 -14.58 1.60
N CYS A 133 -9.16 -14.07 2.51
CA CYS A 133 -9.24 -12.65 2.91
C CYS A 133 -8.75 -11.75 1.76
N LEU A 134 -8.95 -10.42 1.89
CA LEU A 134 -8.55 -9.46 0.87
C LEU A 134 -7.08 -9.61 0.46
N SER A 135 -6.18 -9.74 1.44
CA SER A 135 -4.75 -9.88 1.15
C SER A 135 -4.46 -11.16 0.36
N CYS A 136 -4.96 -12.31 0.80
CA CYS A 136 -4.70 -13.58 0.10
C CYS A 136 -5.42 -13.67 -1.25
N SER A 137 -6.58 -13.04 -1.40
CA SER A 137 -7.31 -12.94 -2.68
C SER A 137 -6.53 -12.12 -3.72
N ALA A 138 -5.70 -11.18 -3.28
CA ALA A 138 -4.79 -10.47 -4.17
C ALA A 138 -3.56 -11.30 -4.59
N THR A 139 -3.29 -12.46 -3.99
CA THR A 139 -2.21 -13.36 -4.47
C THR A 139 -2.74 -14.27 -5.56
N ARG A 140 -2.21 -14.09 -6.77
CA ARG A 140 -2.52 -14.97 -7.91
C ARG A 140 -1.62 -16.20 -7.93
N THR A 141 -0.32 -16.01 -7.71
CA THR A 141 0.67 -17.10 -7.73
C THR A 141 1.45 -17.17 -6.42
N ILE A 142 1.62 -18.36 -5.88
CA ILE A 142 2.50 -18.64 -4.74
C ILE A 142 3.70 -19.50 -5.19
N PRO A 143 4.81 -19.50 -4.44
CA PRO A 143 5.95 -20.36 -4.75
C PRO A 143 5.57 -21.85 -4.64
N ASP A 144 6.26 -22.72 -5.38
CA ASP A 144 6.03 -24.17 -5.33
C ASP A 144 6.31 -24.73 -3.93
N LEU A 145 5.26 -25.13 -3.23
CA LEU A 145 5.34 -25.66 -1.86
C LEU A 145 5.86 -27.10 -1.78
N SER A 146 6.15 -27.75 -2.92
CA SER A 146 6.89 -29.02 -2.94
C SER A 146 8.34 -28.83 -2.46
N VAL A 147 8.87 -27.60 -2.56
CA VAL A 147 10.16 -27.20 -2.01
C VAL A 147 9.98 -26.72 -0.58
N GLU A 148 10.61 -27.41 0.38
CA GLU A 148 10.41 -27.19 1.82
C GLU A 148 10.65 -25.74 2.27
N SER A 149 11.69 -25.09 1.73
CA SER A 149 12.04 -23.71 2.09
C SER A 149 10.99 -22.68 1.64
N ASN A 150 10.23 -22.97 0.57
CA ASN A 150 9.30 -22.04 -0.05
C ASN A 150 8.14 -21.65 0.87
N GLY A 151 7.72 -22.54 1.78
CA GLY A 151 6.70 -22.19 2.79
C GLY A 151 7.13 -21.03 3.69
N THR A 152 8.42 -20.97 4.06
CA THR A 152 8.97 -19.87 4.88
C THR A 152 9.07 -18.58 4.08
N LEU A 153 9.49 -18.65 2.82
CA LEU A 153 9.55 -17.48 1.92
C LEU A 153 8.16 -16.90 1.68
N TRP A 154 7.19 -17.75 1.37
CA TRP A 154 5.80 -17.35 1.17
C TRP A 154 5.23 -16.63 2.41
N ARG A 155 5.47 -17.17 3.61
CA ARG A 155 5.07 -16.52 4.86
C ARG A 155 5.62 -15.10 5.01
N LYS A 156 6.90 -14.90 4.72
CA LYS A 156 7.56 -13.59 4.82
C LYS A 156 7.01 -12.59 3.80
N LEU A 157 6.79 -13.03 2.55
CA LEU A 157 6.18 -12.21 1.49
C LEU A 157 4.76 -11.79 1.88
N GLU A 158 3.95 -12.73 2.34
CA GLU A 158 2.58 -12.48 2.78
C GLU A 158 2.52 -11.55 4.01
N GLN A 159 3.45 -11.68 4.96
CA GLN A 159 3.55 -10.75 6.09
C GLN A 159 3.90 -9.33 5.64
N ALA A 160 4.87 -9.18 4.73
CA ALA A 160 5.26 -7.89 4.19
C ALA A 160 4.13 -7.24 3.38
N LYS A 161 3.46 -8.01 2.52
CA LYS A 161 2.29 -7.57 1.77
C LYS A 161 1.14 -7.17 2.68
N ARG A 162 0.82 -7.92 3.74
CA ARG A 162 -0.23 -7.54 4.70
C ARG A 162 0.09 -6.24 5.42
N ARG A 163 1.36 -5.98 5.75
CA ARG A 163 1.80 -4.69 6.29
C ARG A 163 1.49 -3.56 5.30
N LEU A 164 1.87 -3.72 4.03
CA LEU A 164 1.52 -2.78 2.96
C LEU A 164 0.00 -2.58 2.85
N LEU A 165 -0.77 -3.64 2.61
CA LEU A 165 -2.21 -3.52 2.35
C LEU A 165 -2.96 -2.89 3.52
N SER A 166 -2.57 -3.20 4.77
CA SER A 166 -3.16 -2.53 5.93
C SER A 166 -2.92 -1.02 5.93
N GLN A 167 -1.77 -0.56 5.43
CA GLN A 167 -1.47 0.86 5.26
C GLN A 167 -2.30 1.47 4.13
N LEU A 168 -2.42 0.79 2.98
CA LEU A 168 -3.20 1.29 1.85
C LEU A 168 -4.67 1.50 2.23
N LEU A 169 -5.26 0.53 2.95
CA LEU A 169 -6.63 0.63 3.46
C LEU A 169 -6.80 1.82 4.42
N ALA A 170 -5.83 2.04 5.33
CA ALA A 170 -5.85 3.19 6.24
C ALA A 170 -5.79 4.53 5.51
N LEU A 171 -4.99 4.60 4.45
CA LEU A 171 -4.89 5.78 3.59
C LEU A 171 -6.13 5.98 2.68
N GLY A 172 -7.09 5.05 2.68
CA GLY A 172 -8.26 5.08 1.81
C GLY A 172 -7.92 4.83 0.34
N LEU A 173 -6.79 4.20 0.06
CA LEU A 173 -6.40 3.83 -1.29
C LEU A 173 -7.18 2.59 -1.75
N PRO A 174 -7.62 2.54 -3.01
CA PRO A 174 -8.39 1.41 -3.52
C PRO A 174 -7.51 0.14 -3.56
N VAL A 175 -8.05 -0.95 -3.04
CA VAL A 175 -7.47 -2.30 -3.12
C VAL A 175 -8.49 -3.21 -3.78
N VAL A 176 -8.57 -3.15 -5.11
CA VAL A 176 -9.49 -3.95 -5.93
C VAL A 176 -8.69 -5.12 -6.51
N THR A 177 -9.08 -6.36 -6.22
CA THR A 177 -8.38 -7.56 -6.68
C THR A 177 -8.83 -7.95 -8.10
N ARG A 178 -8.09 -8.87 -8.72
CA ARG A 178 -8.49 -9.49 -10.00
C ARG A 178 -9.84 -10.23 -9.97
N HIS A 179 -10.38 -10.50 -8.79
CA HIS A 179 -11.70 -11.11 -8.67
C HIS A 179 -12.82 -10.10 -8.93
N ALA A 180 -12.65 -8.86 -8.48
CA ALA A 180 -13.58 -7.77 -8.75
C ALA A 180 -13.36 -7.12 -10.12
N ASP A 181 -12.10 -6.91 -10.50
CA ASP A 181 -11.72 -6.36 -11.82
C ASP A 181 -10.69 -7.26 -12.48
N PRO A 182 -11.11 -8.17 -13.39
CA PRO A 182 -10.21 -9.08 -14.07
C PRO A 182 -9.13 -8.41 -14.93
N VAL A 183 -9.33 -7.15 -15.34
CA VAL A 183 -8.47 -6.45 -16.31
C VAL A 183 -7.51 -5.46 -15.64
N HIS A 184 -7.96 -4.71 -14.64
CA HIS A 184 -7.14 -3.69 -13.95
C HIS A 184 -6.96 -3.95 -12.45
N GLY A 185 -7.53 -5.03 -11.93
CA GLY A 185 -7.38 -5.41 -10.52
C GLY A 185 -5.93 -5.69 -10.13
N LEU A 186 -5.62 -5.42 -8.87
CA LEU A 186 -4.35 -5.75 -8.25
C LEU A 186 -4.18 -7.27 -8.12
N ALA A 187 -3.03 -7.76 -8.55
CA ALA A 187 -2.57 -9.11 -8.26
C ALA A 187 -1.09 -9.13 -7.87
N PHE A 188 -0.73 -10.11 -7.05
CA PHE A 188 0.64 -10.41 -6.67
C PHE A 188 1.03 -11.80 -7.14
N ASP A 189 2.17 -11.91 -7.81
CA ASP A 189 2.82 -13.17 -8.15
C ASP A 189 4.11 -13.33 -7.35
N PHE A 190 4.19 -14.39 -6.56
CA PHE A 190 5.38 -14.77 -5.82
C PHE A 190 6.03 -15.94 -6.54
N LEU A 191 7.03 -15.66 -7.36
CA LEU A 191 7.65 -16.65 -8.24
C LEU A 191 9.02 -17.05 -7.71
N GLY A 192 9.29 -18.35 -7.66
CA GLY A 192 10.63 -18.88 -7.42
C GLY A 192 11.39 -19.05 -8.73
N ASN A 193 12.72 -18.94 -8.68
CA ASN A 193 13.55 -19.28 -9.83
C ASN A 193 13.46 -20.79 -10.12
N VAL A 194 13.28 -21.15 -11.39
CA VAL A 194 13.27 -22.55 -11.83
C VAL A 194 14.62 -22.88 -12.48
N PRO A 195 15.28 -23.99 -12.12
CA PRO A 195 16.54 -24.39 -12.76
C PRO A 195 16.41 -24.48 -14.29
N GLY A 196 17.26 -23.75 -15.01
CA GLY A 196 17.24 -23.70 -16.48
C GLY A 196 16.14 -22.80 -17.09
N GLY A 197 15.31 -22.18 -16.26
CA GLY A 197 14.32 -21.18 -16.67
C GLY A 197 14.90 -19.75 -16.69
N PRO A 198 14.14 -18.78 -17.20
CA PRO A 198 14.48 -17.37 -17.05
C PRO A 198 14.47 -16.97 -15.57
N HIS A 199 15.39 -16.08 -15.20
CA HIS A 199 15.42 -15.52 -13.85
C HIS A 199 14.16 -14.68 -13.61
N VAL A 200 13.53 -14.87 -12.45
CA VAL A 200 12.37 -14.07 -12.04
C VAL A 200 12.86 -12.66 -11.69
N LEU A 201 12.31 -11.67 -12.38
CA LEU A 201 12.51 -10.26 -12.06
C LEU A 201 11.34 -9.77 -11.22
N THR A 202 11.67 -8.99 -10.20
CA THR A 202 10.69 -8.20 -9.45
C THR A 202 10.29 -6.99 -10.29
N GLY A 203 9.00 -6.68 -10.31
CA GLY A 203 8.48 -5.57 -11.11
C GLY A 203 6.96 -5.50 -11.13
N HIS A 204 6.44 -4.49 -11.82
CA HIS A 204 5.02 -4.25 -12.02
C HIS A 204 4.66 -4.23 -13.51
N GLU A 205 3.58 -4.91 -13.89
CA GLU A 205 3.02 -4.88 -15.23
C GLU A 205 1.48 -4.93 -15.19
N ASN A 206 0.81 -3.89 -15.69
CA ASN A 206 -0.65 -3.83 -15.87
C ASN A 206 -1.46 -4.24 -14.62
N GLY A 207 -1.05 -3.84 -13.41
CA GLY A 207 -1.71 -4.21 -12.16
C GLY A 207 -1.28 -5.55 -11.56
N VAL A 208 -0.32 -6.24 -12.16
CA VAL A 208 0.33 -7.42 -11.59
C VAL A 208 1.68 -7.01 -11.04
N ILE A 209 1.87 -7.23 -9.74
CA ILE A 209 3.15 -7.03 -9.05
C ILE A 209 3.81 -8.40 -8.87
N THR A 210 4.97 -8.59 -9.49
CA THR A 210 5.75 -9.82 -9.37
C THR A 210 6.89 -9.59 -8.39
N LEU A 211 7.05 -10.49 -7.43
CA LEU A 211 8.20 -10.54 -6.52
C LEU A 211 8.93 -11.86 -6.71
N ASN A 212 10.26 -11.81 -6.83
CA ASN A 212 11.08 -12.99 -6.72
C ASN A 212 11.05 -13.50 -5.26
N ALA A 213 10.61 -14.73 -5.06
CA ALA A 213 10.48 -15.33 -3.74
C ALA A 213 11.81 -15.43 -2.98
N GLU A 214 12.94 -15.52 -3.69
CA GLU A 214 14.27 -15.52 -3.08
C GLU A 214 14.60 -14.21 -2.35
N GLU A 215 13.94 -13.09 -2.68
CA GLU A 215 14.14 -11.83 -1.94
C GLU A 215 13.66 -11.91 -0.48
N ALA A 216 12.82 -12.90 -0.16
CA ALA A 216 12.39 -13.19 1.20
C ALA A 216 13.45 -13.94 2.02
N GLU A 217 14.52 -14.42 1.39
CA GLU A 217 15.69 -14.92 2.07
C GLU A 217 16.62 -13.78 2.49
N ASP A 218 16.88 -13.67 3.79
CA ASP A 218 17.60 -12.51 4.34
C ASP A 218 19.05 -12.46 3.86
N ALA A 219 19.70 -13.62 3.68
CA ALA A 219 21.06 -13.71 3.15
C ALA A 219 21.13 -13.26 1.68
N VAL A 220 20.15 -13.63 0.86
CA VAL A 220 20.05 -13.19 -0.54
C VAL A 220 19.84 -11.69 -0.59
N ARG A 221 18.92 -11.15 0.22
CA ARG A 221 18.62 -9.72 0.26
C ARG A 221 19.83 -8.90 0.72
N GLU A 222 20.58 -9.37 1.72
CA GLU A 222 21.80 -8.67 2.17
C GLU A 222 22.93 -8.73 1.15
N ARG A 223 23.10 -9.86 0.46
CA ARG A 223 24.05 -9.95 -0.65
C ARG A 223 23.72 -8.94 -1.75
N ILE A 224 22.47 -8.92 -2.20
CA ILE A 224 22.02 -7.99 -3.26
C ILE A 224 22.20 -6.54 -2.80
N ARG A 225 21.81 -6.21 -1.56
CA ARG A 225 22.00 -4.87 -1.00
C ARG A 225 23.47 -4.44 -1.07
N ALA A 226 24.39 -5.31 -0.69
CA ALA A 226 25.83 -5.03 -0.72
C ALA A 226 26.36 -4.90 -2.16
N GLU A 227 25.96 -5.79 -3.07
CA GLU A 227 26.36 -5.78 -4.49
C GLU A 227 25.87 -4.52 -5.21
N MET A 228 24.63 -4.10 -4.95
CA MET A 228 24.01 -2.90 -5.52
C MET A 228 24.38 -1.62 -4.78
N ARG A 229 25.15 -1.71 -3.68
CA ARG A 229 25.50 -0.60 -2.79
C ARG A 229 24.28 0.19 -2.31
N GLU A 230 23.19 -0.53 -2.07
CA GLU A 230 21.96 0.03 -1.54
C GLU A 230 22.10 0.25 -0.03
N PRO A 231 21.69 1.40 0.51
CA PRO A 231 21.75 1.65 1.95
C PRO A 231 20.68 0.86 2.71
N TYR A 232 19.60 0.45 2.04
CA TYR A 232 18.42 -0.15 2.64
C TYR A 232 17.69 -1.04 1.64
N ARG A 233 17.43 -2.31 2.00
CA ARG A 233 16.66 -3.26 1.17
C ARG A 233 15.77 -4.12 2.07
N THR A 234 14.45 -4.00 1.93
CA THR A 234 13.47 -4.79 2.69
C THR A 234 12.32 -5.24 1.78
N LEU A 235 11.67 -6.35 2.13
CA LEU A 235 10.49 -6.83 1.38
C LEU A 235 9.38 -5.77 1.32
N VAL A 236 9.07 -5.14 2.46
CA VAL A 236 8.04 -4.08 2.52
C VAL A 236 8.48 -2.87 1.67
N GLY A 237 9.78 -2.59 1.59
CA GLY A 237 10.38 -1.64 0.65
C GLY A 237 9.99 -1.91 -0.79
N HIS A 238 10.29 -3.11 -1.30
CA HIS A 238 9.94 -3.46 -2.69
C HIS A 238 8.44 -3.45 -2.93
N PHE A 239 7.63 -4.00 -2.02
CA PHE A 239 6.18 -3.92 -2.15
C PHE A 239 5.69 -2.46 -2.28
N ARG A 240 6.27 -1.53 -1.52
CA ARG A 240 5.93 -0.11 -1.56
C ARG A 240 6.41 0.58 -2.85
N HIS A 241 7.53 0.14 -3.42
CA HIS A 241 8.00 0.59 -4.73
C HIS A 241 7.05 0.11 -5.83
N GLU A 242 6.83 -1.20 -5.93
CA GLU A 242 6.03 -1.80 -7.00
C GLU A 242 4.56 -1.36 -6.99
N ILE A 243 3.97 -1.20 -5.79
CA ILE A 243 2.61 -0.65 -5.69
C ILE A 243 2.55 0.83 -6.08
N GLY A 244 3.67 1.54 -6.02
CA GLY A 244 3.78 2.92 -6.53
C GLY A 244 3.49 2.98 -8.02
N HIS A 245 4.03 2.04 -8.82
CA HIS A 245 3.70 1.94 -10.25
C HIS A 245 2.22 1.66 -10.48
N TYR A 246 1.63 0.73 -9.72
CA TYR A 246 0.19 0.44 -9.80
C TYR A 246 -0.66 1.70 -9.54
N TYR A 247 -0.33 2.47 -8.50
CA TYR A 247 -1.07 3.69 -8.20
C TYR A 247 -0.77 4.85 -9.16
N TRP A 248 0.36 4.83 -9.86
CA TRP A 248 0.59 5.78 -10.94
C TRP A 248 -0.43 5.57 -12.08
N ASP A 249 -0.60 4.32 -12.52
CA ASP A 249 -1.55 3.95 -13.57
C ASP A 249 -2.99 4.28 -13.17
N LEU A 250 -3.31 4.20 -11.88
CA LEU A 250 -4.67 4.41 -11.40
C LEU A 250 -4.99 5.87 -11.04
N LEU A 251 -4.06 6.58 -10.40
CA LEU A 251 -4.32 7.87 -9.76
C LEU A 251 -3.68 9.05 -10.49
N VAL A 252 -2.67 8.81 -11.34
CA VAL A 252 -1.94 9.88 -12.03
C VAL A 252 -2.27 9.85 -13.51
N PHE A 253 -1.94 8.77 -14.22
CA PHE A 253 -2.02 8.69 -15.68
C PHE A 253 -3.40 9.07 -16.27
N PRO A 254 -4.55 8.58 -15.76
CA PRO A 254 -5.86 8.87 -16.34
C PRO A 254 -6.48 10.17 -15.82
N THR A 255 -5.72 11.02 -15.13
CA THR A 255 -6.25 12.18 -14.39
C THR A 255 -5.52 13.48 -14.77
N PRO A 256 -6.06 14.65 -14.37
CA PRO A 256 -5.35 15.92 -14.54
C PRO A 256 -3.99 16.00 -13.83
N TRP A 257 -3.71 15.12 -12.86
CA TRP A 257 -2.42 15.08 -12.14
C TRP A 257 -1.22 14.77 -13.04
N LEU A 258 -1.43 14.21 -14.25
CA LEU A 258 -0.35 13.84 -15.16
C LEU A 258 0.56 15.03 -15.54
N GLU A 259 0.00 16.23 -15.71
CA GLU A 259 0.80 17.41 -16.08
C GLU A 259 1.66 17.90 -14.91
N ASP A 260 1.11 17.88 -13.69
CA ASP A 260 1.85 18.21 -12.47
C ASP A 260 2.94 17.16 -12.17
N PHE A 261 2.63 15.89 -12.42
CA PHE A 261 3.62 14.81 -12.40
C PHE A 261 4.79 15.12 -13.33
N ARG A 262 4.51 15.47 -14.60
CA ARG A 262 5.57 15.78 -15.58
C ARG A 262 6.40 17.00 -15.19
N ALA A 263 5.77 17.99 -14.57
CA ALA A 263 6.46 19.17 -14.06
C ALA A 263 7.43 18.84 -12.90
N LEU A 264 7.08 17.86 -12.05
CA LEU A 264 7.84 17.51 -10.84
C LEU A 264 8.85 16.37 -11.04
N PHE A 265 8.49 15.34 -11.79
CA PHE A 265 9.26 14.10 -11.98
C PHE A 265 9.95 14.04 -13.34
N GLY A 266 9.42 14.77 -14.34
CA GLY A 266 9.88 14.73 -15.72
C GLY A 266 8.97 13.92 -16.64
N ASP A 267 9.33 13.85 -17.92
CA ASP A 267 8.52 13.20 -18.96
C ASP A 267 8.74 11.68 -18.96
N GLU A 268 7.73 10.94 -18.50
CA GLU A 268 7.72 9.49 -18.41
C GLU A 268 7.73 8.78 -19.77
N ARG A 269 7.51 9.51 -20.87
CA ARG A 269 7.50 8.93 -22.23
C ARG A 269 8.91 8.65 -22.75
N ALA A 270 9.95 9.00 -21.99
CA ALA A 270 11.30 8.57 -22.28
C ALA A 270 11.36 7.04 -22.41
N ASP A 271 12.23 6.53 -23.29
CA ASP A 271 12.33 5.09 -23.48
C ASP A 271 12.88 4.43 -22.21
N TYR A 272 12.03 3.67 -21.54
CA TYR A 272 12.31 3.07 -20.24
C TYR A 272 13.56 2.18 -20.28
N ALA A 273 13.64 1.27 -21.26
CA ALA A 273 14.73 0.32 -21.38
C ALA A 273 16.08 1.02 -21.66
N THR A 274 16.08 2.08 -22.46
CA THR A 274 17.27 2.89 -22.74
C THR A 274 17.68 3.69 -21.52
N SER A 275 16.73 4.22 -20.76
CA SER A 275 16.99 5.01 -19.55
C SER A 275 17.65 4.16 -18.46
N LEU A 276 17.11 2.96 -18.19
CA LEU A 276 17.72 2.01 -17.24
C LEU A 276 19.11 1.56 -17.69
N ARG A 277 19.29 1.24 -18.97
CA ARG A 277 20.60 0.83 -19.48
C ARG A 277 21.63 1.93 -19.30
N THR A 278 21.25 3.18 -19.63
CA THR A 278 22.10 4.36 -19.44
C THR A 278 22.49 4.52 -17.97
N HIS A 279 21.56 4.31 -17.04
CA HIS A 279 21.82 4.35 -15.61
C HIS A 279 22.80 3.26 -15.15
N TYR A 280 22.63 2.02 -15.60
CA TYR A 280 23.55 0.93 -15.24
C TYR A 280 24.94 1.08 -15.85
N GLU A 281 25.05 1.62 -17.06
CA GLU A 281 26.32 1.82 -17.76
C GLU A 281 27.10 3.04 -17.22
N ASN A 282 26.41 4.15 -16.93
CA ASN A 282 27.04 5.42 -16.58
C ASN A 282 26.91 5.81 -15.10
N GLY A 283 26.06 5.12 -14.35
CA GLY A 283 25.66 5.51 -13.00
C GLY A 283 24.64 6.66 -12.99
N PRO A 284 24.21 7.09 -11.79
CA PRO A 284 23.34 8.25 -11.63
C PRO A 284 24.05 9.57 -12.04
N PRO A 285 23.30 10.62 -12.43
CA PRO A 285 23.85 11.96 -12.63
C PRO A 285 24.60 12.48 -11.40
N ALA A 286 25.68 13.24 -11.55
CA ALA A 286 26.51 13.66 -10.42
C ALA A 286 25.76 14.48 -9.35
N ASP A 287 24.69 15.16 -9.73
CA ASP A 287 23.80 15.96 -8.88
C ASP A 287 22.61 15.15 -8.32
N TRP A 288 22.58 13.82 -8.47
CA TRP A 288 21.43 13.01 -8.07
C TRP A 288 21.07 13.19 -6.59
N ALA A 289 22.08 13.24 -5.72
CA ALA A 289 21.91 13.29 -4.26
C ALA A 289 21.24 14.58 -3.75
N VAL A 290 21.12 15.62 -4.59
CA VAL A 290 20.41 16.86 -4.24
C VAL A 290 19.05 16.99 -4.95
N ARG A 291 18.66 16.01 -5.77
CA ARG A 291 17.44 16.03 -6.60
C ARG A 291 16.51 14.83 -6.42
N PHE A 292 17.08 13.68 -6.10
CA PHE A 292 16.41 12.40 -6.04
C PHE A 292 16.66 11.73 -4.69
N VAL A 293 15.67 10.96 -4.26
CA VAL A 293 15.66 10.27 -2.97
C VAL A 293 16.67 9.11 -2.97
N THR A 294 16.85 8.45 -4.12
CA THR A 294 17.86 7.41 -4.35
C THR A 294 18.57 7.66 -5.67
N SER A 295 19.70 6.97 -5.89
CA SER A 295 20.35 6.97 -7.20
C SER A 295 19.44 6.35 -8.26
N TYR A 296 18.71 5.29 -7.91
CA TYR A 296 17.84 4.59 -8.84
C TYR A 296 16.64 5.44 -9.28
N ALA A 297 16.10 6.30 -8.40
CA ALA A 297 15.09 7.30 -8.74
C ALA A 297 15.54 8.24 -9.89
N SER A 298 16.84 8.47 -10.07
CA SER A 298 17.35 9.30 -11.18
C SER A 298 17.35 8.58 -12.54
N SER A 299 17.03 7.29 -12.58
CA SER A 299 17.10 6.48 -13.79
C SER A 299 15.98 6.78 -14.79
N HIS A 300 14.78 7.10 -14.31
CA HIS A 300 13.61 7.40 -15.14
C HIS A 300 12.52 8.10 -14.30
N PRO A 301 11.72 9.04 -14.86
CA PRO A 301 10.66 9.74 -14.11
C PRO A 301 9.63 8.80 -13.44
N TRP A 302 9.34 7.67 -14.06
CA TRP A 302 8.45 6.65 -13.49
C TRP A 302 9.06 5.96 -12.26
N GLU A 303 10.38 5.75 -12.25
CA GLU A 303 11.12 5.20 -11.10
C GLU A 303 11.27 6.23 -9.98
N ASP A 304 11.47 7.50 -10.33
CA ASP A 304 11.48 8.62 -9.38
C ASP A 304 10.16 8.68 -8.59
N TRP A 305 9.04 8.48 -9.28
CA TRP A 305 7.74 8.37 -8.63
C TRP A 305 7.63 7.15 -7.73
N ALA A 306 7.97 5.95 -8.20
CA ALA A 306 7.85 4.74 -7.39
C ALA A 306 8.73 4.79 -6.14
N GLU A 307 9.97 5.30 -6.26
CA GLU A 307 10.89 5.49 -5.15
C GLU A 307 10.41 6.57 -4.17
N THR A 308 9.92 7.71 -4.68
CA THR A 308 9.39 8.79 -3.82
C THR A 308 8.09 8.36 -3.13
N TRP A 309 7.22 7.61 -3.82
CA TRP A 309 6.02 7.01 -3.27
C TRP A 309 6.35 6.02 -2.16
N ALA A 310 7.32 5.13 -2.38
CA ALA A 310 7.76 4.18 -1.38
C ALA A 310 8.28 4.88 -0.12
N HIS A 311 9.03 5.97 -0.30
CA HIS A 311 9.49 6.81 0.81
C HIS A 311 8.33 7.49 1.52
N TYR A 312 7.37 8.05 0.81
CA TYR A 312 6.16 8.61 1.43
C TYR A 312 5.46 7.56 2.32
N LEU A 313 5.30 6.33 1.83
CA LEU A 313 4.72 5.24 2.62
C LEU A 313 5.61 4.80 3.79
N HIS A 314 6.93 4.85 3.67
CA HIS A 314 7.84 4.63 4.81
C HIS A 314 7.61 5.64 5.91
N MET A 315 7.55 6.93 5.55
CA MET A 315 7.36 8.04 6.49
C MET A 315 6.02 7.93 7.19
N ALA A 316 4.92 7.80 6.42
CA ALA A 316 3.57 7.77 6.96
C ALA A 316 3.35 6.59 7.94
N ASP A 317 3.69 5.35 7.55
CA ASP A 317 3.44 4.18 8.42
C ASP A 317 4.31 4.18 9.69
N THR A 318 5.54 4.68 9.58
CA THR A 318 6.48 4.71 10.70
C THR A 318 6.12 5.81 11.69
N ALA A 319 5.73 6.98 11.19
CA ALA A 319 5.17 8.06 12.02
C ALA A 319 3.89 7.61 12.74
N ASP A 320 2.93 7.01 12.03
CA ASP A 320 1.70 6.46 12.62
C ASP A 320 2.00 5.40 13.68
N THR A 321 2.98 4.53 13.41
CA THR A 321 3.42 3.52 14.38
C THR A 321 3.98 4.19 15.63
N ALA A 322 4.91 5.12 15.50
CA ALA A 322 5.52 5.84 16.62
C ALA A 322 4.45 6.54 17.49
N MET A 323 3.54 7.25 16.85
CA MET A 323 2.45 7.97 17.52
C MET A 323 1.46 7.02 18.22
N SER A 324 1.16 5.86 17.61
CA SER A 324 0.31 4.83 18.23
C SER A 324 0.87 4.29 19.55
N PHE A 325 2.20 4.33 19.73
CA PHE A 325 2.88 3.93 20.96
C PHE A 325 3.28 5.11 21.86
N GLY A 326 2.81 6.32 21.56
CA GLY A 326 3.08 7.52 22.37
C GLY A 326 4.52 8.04 22.26
N VAL A 327 5.24 7.71 21.18
CA VAL A 327 6.55 8.29 20.90
C VAL A 327 6.36 9.68 20.32
N ASP A 328 6.62 10.71 21.12
CA ASP A 328 6.54 12.11 20.69
C ASP A 328 7.92 12.64 20.28
N ALA A 329 8.13 12.76 18.96
CA ALA A 329 9.35 13.32 18.39
C ALA A 329 9.35 14.86 18.35
N GLN A 330 8.27 15.54 18.71
CA GLN A 330 8.20 17.01 18.64
C GLN A 330 9.08 17.69 19.69
N ASN A 331 9.34 17.03 20.82
CA ASN A 331 10.13 17.56 21.94
C ASN A 331 11.64 17.26 21.86
N VAL A 332 12.10 16.76 20.72
CA VAL A 332 13.51 16.40 20.54
C VAL A 332 14.28 17.63 20.05
N GLU A 333 15.07 18.23 20.95
CA GLU A 333 16.04 19.29 20.61
C GLU A 333 17.27 18.69 19.91
N LEU A 334 17.11 18.31 18.63
CA LEU A 334 18.25 18.16 17.73
C LEU A 334 18.30 19.36 16.80
N ALA A 335 19.50 19.93 16.60
CA ALA A 335 19.75 20.88 15.53
C ALA A 335 19.55 20.14 14.19
N SER A 336 18.38 20.33 13.58
CA SER A 336 18.04 19.77 12.27
C SER A 336 17.83 20.90 11.27
N ASP A 337 18.33 20.71 10.05
CA ASP A 337 17.97 21.53 8.89
C ASP A 337 16.55 21.13 8.50
N LEU A 338 15.56 21.85 9.04
CA LEU A 338 14.15 21.61 8.79
C LEU A 338 13.73 22.27 7.47
N PHE A 339 12.69 21.70 6.86
CA PHE A 339 12.10 22.25 5.65
C PHE A 339 11.26 23.49 5.96
N GLU A 340 11.25 24.41 5.02
CA GLU A 340 10.53 25.68 5.07
C GLU A 340 9.40 25.70 4.02
N PRO A 341 8.41 26.62 4.13
CA PRO A 341 7.37 26.74 3.12
C PRO A 341 7.90 26.93 1.69
N ALA A 342 9.07 27.54 1.53
CA ALA A 342 9.71 27.74 0.23
C ALA A 342 10.19 26.43 -0.45
N ASP A 343 10.31 25.33 0.31
CA ASP A 343 10.67 24.01 -0.23
C ASP A 343 9.43 23.26 -0.78
N LEU A 344 8.21 23.78 -0.56
CA LEU A 344 6.95 23.18 -1.02
C LEU A 344 6.68 23.50 -2.50
N TRP A 345 6.05 22.57 -3.21
CA TRP A 345 5.60 22.78 -4.59
C TRP A 345 4.41 23.74 -4.65
N GLN A 346 3.47 23.59 -3.73
CA GLN A 346 2.30 24.47 -3.56
C GLN A 346 2.25 24.99 -2.12
N PRO A 347 3.02 26.04 -1.77
CA PRO A 347 3.04 26.60 -0.42
C PRO A 347 1.70 27.22 0.01
N ASP A 348 0.92 27.72 -0.94
CA ASP A 348 -0.37 28.36 -0.69
C ASP A 348 -1.54 27.37 -0.60
N HIS A 349 -1.31 26.07 -0.82
CA HIS A 349 -2.35 25.05 -0.70
C HIS A 349 -2.87 24.99 0.76
N PRO A 350 -4.19 24.87 1.02
CA PRO A 350 -4.72 24.88 2.39
C PRO A 350 -4.13 23.81 3.34
N GLY A 351 -3.69 22.68 2.78
CA GLY A 351 -3.02 21.59 3.52
C GLY A 351 -1.49 21.71 3.63
N ALA A 352 -0.87 22.71 2.99
CA ALA A 352 0.58 22.82 2.83
C ALA A 352 1.35 22.82 4.16
N MET A 353 0.95 23.69 5.09
CA MET A 353 1.62 23.79 6.39
C MET A 353 1.47 22.52 7.24
N LYS A 354 0.32 21.86 7.17
CA LYS A 354 0.12 20.60 7.90
C LYS A 354 1.00 19.47 7.32
N PHE A 355 1.16 19.42 6.01
CA PHE A 355 2.10 18.50 5.36
C PHE A 355 3.55 18.80 5.76
N LEU A 356 3.93 20.08 5.81
CA LEU A 356 5.26 20.49 6.25
C LEU A 356 5.54 20.08 7.70
N ASP A 357 4.56 20.23 8.60
CA ASP A 357 4.66 19.78 9.98
C ASP A 357 4.86 18.26 10.08
N PHE A 358 4.13 17.48 9.28
CA PHE A 358 4.32 16.03 9.19
C PHE A 358 5.74 15.68 8.75
N LEU A 359 6.24 16.32 7.68
CA LEU A 359 7.57 16.05 7.15
C LEU A 359 8.68 16.43 8.15
N ASN A 360 8.55 17.58 8.81
CA ASN A 360 9.50 18.01 9.84
C ASN A 360 9.41 17.14 11.11
N GLY A 361 8.23 16.65 11.46
CA GLY A 361 8.03 15.64 12.50
C GLY A 361 8.75 14.33 12.18
N TRP A 362 8.66 13.89 10.92
CA TRP A 362 9.40 12.72 10.42
C TRP A 362 10.92 12.90 10.55
N VAL A 363 11.47 14.06 10.14
CA VAL A 363 12.91 14.35 10.27
C VAL A 363 13.38 14.26 11.72
N ARG A 364 12.58 14.75 12.69
CA ARG A 364 12.91 14.63 14.11
C ARG A 364 12.86 13.18 14.59
N LEU A 365 11.85 12.42 14.16
CA LEU A 365 11.69 11.02 14.52
C LEU A 365 12.86 10.16 14.00
N THR A 366 13.26 10.34 12.74
CA THR A 366 14.36 9.56 12.15
C THR A 366 15.70 9.83 12.81
N ASN A 367 15.95 11.07 13.25
CA ASN A 367 17.13 11.39 14.04
C ASN A 367 17.18 10.55 15.33
N VAL A 368 16.07 10.46 16.07
CA VAL A 368 15.99 9.61 17.27
C VAL A 368 16.18 8.14 16.91
N LEU A 369 15.49 7.64 15.89
CA LEU A 369 15.56 6.24 15.48
C LEU A 369 16.98 5.83 15.06
N ASN A 370 17.67 6.69 14.31
CA ASN A 370 19.04 6.44 13.88
C ASN A 370 20.00 6.45 15.08
N GLU A 371 19.87 7.39 16.02
CA GLU A 371 20.68 7.37 17.25
C GLU A 371 20.41 6.13 18.12
N LEU A 372 19.15 5.69 18.23
CA LEU A 372 18.82 4.42 18.89
C LEU A 372 19.47 3.23 18.20
N SER A 373 19.41 3.14 16.87
CA SER A 373 20.08 2.09 16.09
C SER A 373 21.59 2.09 16.33
N ARG A 374 22.24 3.25 16.23
CA ARG A 374 23.68 3.43 16.45
C ARG A 374 24.09 3.00 17.86
N SER A 375 23.28 3.33 18.87
CA SER A 375 23.52 2.94 20.26
C SER A 375 23.55 1.41 20.47
N MET A 376 22.85 0.67 19.61
CA MET A 376 22.78 -0.79 19.60
C MET A 376 23.75 -1.43 18.58
N GLY A 377 24.62 -0.63 17.95
CA GLY A 377 25.55 -1.09 16.92
C GLY A 377 24.88 -1.52 15.61
N GLN A 378 23.64 -1.09 15.37
CA GLN A 378 22.92 -1.31 14.11
C GLN A 378 23.17 -0.14 13.14
N PRO A 379 23.13 -0.40 11.82
CA PRO A 379 23.08 0.68 10.82
C PRO A 379 21.90 1.61 11.06
N ASP A 380 21.96 2.81 10.49
CA ASP A 380 20.85 3.76 10.51
C ASP A 380 19.55 3.09 10.06
N TYR A 381 18.50 3.25 10.85
CA TYR A 381 17.19 2.71 10.54
C TYR A 381 16.63 3.33 9.26
N TYR A 382 16.81 4.64 9.12
CA TYR A 382 16.48 5.42 7.94
C TYR A 382 17.75 6.12 7.43
N PRO A 383 18.52 5.48 6.53
CA PRO A 383 19.81 5.98 6.06
C PRO A 383 19.69 7.02 4.92
N PHE A 384 18.51 7.56 4.69
CA PHE A 384 18.25 8.50 3.59
C PHE A 384 18.34 9.94 4.07
N VAL A 385 18.95 10.79 3.25
CA VAL A 385 18.90 12.24 3.38
C VAL A 385 17.91 12.75 2.34
N LEU A 386 16.80 13.32 2.78
CA LEU A 386 15.77 13.84 1.88
C LEU A 386 16.25 15.16 1.25
N PRO A 387 16.45 15.23 -0.08
CA PRO A 387 16.81 16.48 -0.73
C PRO A 387 15.64 17.47 -0.68
N ARG A 388 15.93 18.77 -0.54
CA ARG A 388 14.91 19.83 -0.60
C ARG A 388 14.07 19.76 -1.88
N ALA A 389 14.68 19.40 -3.01
CA ALA A 389 13.98 19.23 -4.29
C ALA A 389 12.93 18.09 -4.28
N THR A 390 13.05 17.11 -3.38
CA THR A 390 12.11 16.00 -3.23
C THR A 390 10.88 16.38 -2.39
N VAL A 391 10.94 17.47 -1.62
CA VAL A 391 9.82 17.93 -0.77
C VAL A 391 8.57 18.22 -1.60
N GLY A 392 8.73 18.90 -2.75
CA GLY A 392 7.63 19.15 -3.68
C GLY A 392 6.99 17.86 -4.23
N LYS A 393 7.82 16.86 -4.56
CA LYS A 393 7.36 15.54 -5.03
C LYS A 393 6.57 14.79 -3.94
N LEU A 394 7.04 14.86 -2.70
CA LEU A 394 6.34 14.29 -1.55
C LEU A 394 5.00 15.00 -1.26
N GLN A 395 4.97 16.33 -1.41
CA GLN A 395 3.73 17.10 -1.29
C GLN A 395 2.72 16.68 -2.37
N PHE A 396 3.18 16.48 -3.61
CA PHE A 396 2.34 16.00 -4.70
C PHE A 396 1.71 14.64 -4.38
N ILE A 397 2.51 13.65 -3.96
CA ILE A 397 1.99 12.34 -3.54
C ILE A 397 0.98 12.48 -2.39
N HIS A 398 1.27 13.32 -1.40
CA HIS A 398 0.36 13.59 -0.30
C HIS A 398 -0.99 14.14 -0.78
N GLN A 399 -0.98 15.07 -1.74
CA GLN A 399 -2.21 15.65 -2.31
C GLN A 399 -3.01 14.61 -3.12
N VAL A 400 -2.34 13.80 -3.96
CA VAL A 400 -2.99 12.72 -4.71
C VAL A 400 -3.70 11.74 -3.77
N ILE A 401 -3.03 11.30 -2.70
CA ILE A 401 -3.63 10.39 -1.70
C ILE A 401 -4.77 11.09 -0.95
N THR A 402 -4.61 12.36 -0.59
CA THR A 402 -5.65 13.12 0.12
C THR A 402 -6.92 13.25 -0.71
N GLU A 403 -6.79 13.58 -2.00
CA GLU A 403 -7.94 13.70 -2.90
C GLU A 403 -8.62 12.34 -3.10
N GLN A 404 -7.85 11.28 -3.33
CA GLN A 404 -8.40 9.93 -3.47
C GLN A 404 -9.20 9.53 -2.23
N ARG A 405 -8.66 9.79 -1.04
CA ARG A 405 -9.33 9.49 0.23
C ARG A 405 -10.64 10.26 0.35
N GLN A 406 -10.66 11.55 0.01
CA GLN A 406 -11.87 12.37 0.04
C GLN A 406 -12.95 11.83 -0.91
N ARG A 407 -12.56 11.44 -2.14
CA ARG A 407 -13.47 10.82 -3.13
C ARG A 407 -14.09 9.53 -2.59
N SER A 408 -13.29 8.67 -1.95
CA SER A 408 -13.78 7.43 -1.33
C SER A 408 -14.78 7.69 -0.20
N HIS A 409 -14.56 8.71 0.64
CA HIS A 409 -15.51 9.08 1.71
C HIS A 409 -16.82 9.62 1.13
N THR A 410 -16.76 10.51 0.13
CA THR A 410 -17.98 11.05 -0.50
C THR A 410 -18.79 9.99 -1.24
N GLY A 411 -18.13 9.02 -1.89
CA GLY A 411 -18.81 7.90 -2.55
C GLY A 411 -19.47 6.93 -1.57
N ALA A 412 -18.88 6.72 -0.39
CA ALA A 412 -19.47 5.92 0.67
C ALA A 412 -20.73 6.59 1.27
N SER A 413 -20.67 7.90 1.55
CA SER A 413 -21.82 8.64 2.11
C SER A 413 -23.01 8.73 1.14
N GLN A 414 -22.77 8.84 -0.17
CA GLN A 414 -23.85 8.85 -1.17
C GLN A 414 -24.57 7.50 -1.31
N ASN A 415 -23.84 6.38 -1.13
CA ASN A 415 -24.43 5.04 -1.12
C ASN A 415 -25.22 4.75 0.17
N GLU A 416 -24.86 5.33 1.31
CA GLU A 416 -25.64 5.20 2.55
C GLU A 416 -26.95 6.01 2.50
N GLU A 417 -26.95 7.24 1.98
CA GLU A 417 -28.17 8.06 1.87
C GLU A 417 -29.20 7.52 0.86
N THR A 418 -28.78 6.75 -0.16
CA THR A 418 -29.70 6.16 -1.15
C THR A 418 -30.38 4.86 -0.68
N THR A 419 -30.12 4.38 0.54
CA THR A 419 -30.75 3.16 1.08
C THR A 419 -31.97 3.39 1.97
N THR A 420 -32.48 4.63 2.07
CA THR A 420 -33.73 4.91 2.79
C THR A 420 -34.83 5.43 1.85
N ASP A 421 -35.96 4.73 1.90
CA ASP A 421 -37.26 4.98 1.25
C ASP A 421 -37.38 4.82 -0.28
N VAL A 422 -37.63 3.58 -0.71
CA VAL A 422 -38.53 3.31 -1.85
C VAL A 422 -39.71 2.47 -1.35
N PRO A 423 -40.94 3.03 -1.28
CA PRO A 423 -42.13 2.25 -0.98
C PRO A 423 -42.41 1.25 -2.10
N LEU A 424 -42.64 0.00 -1.72
CA LEU A 424 -43.18 -1.06 -2.58
C LEU A 424 -44.60 -0.68 -3.04
N GLU A 425 -44.76 -0.34 -4.31
CA GLU A 425 -46.06 -0.39 -4.99
C GLU A 425 -46.00 -1.26 -6.25
N ALA A 426 -47.05 -2.07 -6.39
CA ALA A 426 -47.14 -3.20 -7.30
C ALA A 426 -47.49 -2.81 -8.75
N ALA A 427 -46.84 -3.53 -9.67
CA ALA A 427 -47.18 -3.87 -11.06
C ALA A 427 -48.33 -3.17 -11.81
N ALA A 428 -48.00 -2.68 -13.01
CA ALA A 428 -48.85 -2.78 -14.20
C ALA A 428 -47.99 -2.82 -15.49
N GLU A 429 -48.44 -3.63 -16.45
CA GLU A 429 -47.80 -4.02 -17.72
C GLU A 429 -47.83 -2.93 -18.82
N ASP A 430 -46.96 -3.16 -19.82
CA ASP A 430 -46.93 -2.66 -21.21
C ASP A 430 -46.62 -1.18 -21.51
N ALA A 431 -45.42 -0.95 -22.09
CA ALA A 431 -45.27 -0.27 -23.39
C ALA A 431 -43.83 -0.34 -23.93
N GLN A 432 -43.72 -0.70 -25.21
CA GLN A 432 -42.51 -0.70 -26.03
C GLN A 432 -41.92 0.70 -26.24
N SER A 433 -40.59 0.84 -26.21
CA SER A 433 -39.87 1.88 -26.98
C SER A 433 -38.37 1.60 -27.09
N ALA A 434 -37.85 1.83 -28.29
CA ALA A 434 -36.52 1.55 -28.82
C ALA A 434 -35.34 2.18 -28.05
N ALA A 435 -34.22 1.45 -28.03
CA ALA A 435 -32.89 1.91 -27.61
C ALA A 435 -32.16 2.71 -28.71
N PRO A 436 -31.37 3.73 -28.36
CA PRO A 436 -30.31 4.23 -29.24
C PRO A 436 -28.95 3.61 -28.89
N ALA A 437 -28.18 3.34 -29.95
CA ALA A 437 -26.86 2.72 -29.94
C ALA A 437 -25.75 3.58 -29.30
N PRO A 438 -24.68 2.97 -28.76
CA PRO A 438 -23.53 3.70 -28.23
C PRO A 438 -22.60 4.21 -29.34
N LEU A 439 -22.08 5.42 -29.14
CA LEU A 439 -21.09 6.09 -29.97
C LEU A 439 -19.71 5.43 -29.81
N ALA A 440 -19.08 5.12 -30.95
CA ALA A 440 -17.77 4.50 -31.06
C ALA A 440 -16.61 5.48 -30.80
N ALA A 441 -15.60 5.02 -30.06
CA ALA A 441 -14.28 5.65 -29.95
C ALA A 441 -13.42 5.33 -31.20
N PRO A 442 -12.49 6.21 -31.62
CA PRO A 442 -11.80 6.10 -32.89
C PRO A 442 -10.65 5.07 -32.86
N ALA A 443 -10.62 4.23 -33.90
CA ALA A 443 -9.57 3.26 -34.17
C ALA A 443 -8.32 3.94 -34.77
N MET A 444 -7.13 3.63 -34.23
CA MET A 444 -5.87 3.91 -34.90
C MET A 444 -5.50 2.77 -35.87
N VAL A 445 -5.48 3.17 -37.14
CA VAL A 445 -4.97 2.58 -38.38
C VAL A 445 -4.02 1.37 -38.25
N GLN A 446 -4.52 0.20 -38.67
CA GLN A 446 -3.71 -0.92 -39.14
C GLN A 446 -3.46 -0.75 -40.65
N SER A 447 -2.20 -0.69 -41.08
CA SER A 447 -1.85 -0.79 -42.51
C SER A 447 -1.78 -2.26 -42.92
N SER A 448 -2.76 -2.69 -43.69
CA SER A 448 -2.79 -3.96 -44.41
C SER A 448 -1.82 -3.95 -45.59
N ASN A 449 -1.05 -5.02 -45.76
CA ASN A 449 -0.49 -5.41 -47.07
C ASN A 449 -0.68 -6.92 -47.27
N GLN A 450 -1.28 -7.29 -48.40
CA GLN A 450 -1.67 -8.66 -48.76
C GLN A 450 -0.49 -9.48 -49.30
N SER A 451 -0.40 -10.71 -48.77
CA SER A 451 -0.17 -12.00 -49.43
C SER A 451 0.93 -12.16 -50.49
N GLN A 452 1.95 -12.96 -50.15
CA GLN A 452 2.37 -14.11 -50.96
C GLN A 452 3.13 -15.15 -50.14
N THR A 453 2.83 -16.41 -50.44
CA THR A 453 3.24 -17.68 -49.83
C THR A 453 4.76 -17.92 -49.80
N LYS A 454 5.30 -18.30 -48.62
CA LYS A 454 6.41 -19.29 -48.46
C LYS A 454 6.73 -19.53 -46.97
N THR A 455 6.69 -20.80 -46.58
CA THR A 455 7.40 -21.49 -45.50
C THR A 455 7.81 -20.67 -44.26
N GLN A 456 7.08 -20.82 -43.14
CA GLN A 456 7.45 -20.24 -41.84
C GLN A 456 8.58 -21.02 -41.18
N THR A 457 9.77 -20.44 -41.20
CA THR A 457 10.81 -20.62 -40.18
C THR A 457 10.47 -19.66 -39.04
N GLN A 458 10.15 -20.18 -37.85
CA GLN A 458 9.96 -19.37 -36.65
C GLN A 458 11.25 -18.61 -36.34
N THR A 459 11.20 -17.29 -36.41
CA THR A 459 12.29 -16.40 -36.00
C THR A 459 12.04 -16.05 -34.54
N GLN A 460 12.82 -16.66 -33.65
CA GLN A 460 12.94 -16.30 -32.24
C GLN A 460 13.48 -14.87 -32.12
N GLN A 461 12.84 -14.02 -31.31
CA GLN A 461 13.45 -12.79 -30.84
C GLN A 461 14.27 -13.08 -29.55
N PRO A 462 15.52 -12.60 -29.44
CA PRO A 462 16.36 -12.90 -28.30
C PRO A 462 16.09 -11.95 -27.13
N PHE A 463 15.61 -12.51 -26.01
CA PHE A 463 15.67 -11.88 -24.68
C PHE A 463 17.13 -11.94 -24.18
N PHE A 464 17.73 -10.79 -23.88
CA PHE A 464 19.12 -10.74 -23.41
C PHE A 464 19.23 -10.55 -21.89
N GLN A 465 19.98 -11.49 -21.30
CA GLN A 465 20.61 -11.44 -19.99
C GLN A 465 21.58 -10.25 -19.88
N THR A 466 21.44 -9.43 -18.84
CA THR A 466 22.51 -8.67 -18.14
C THR A 466 21.85 -8.14 -16.84
N GLY A 467 22.36 -8.31 -15.61
CA GLY A 467 23.70 -7.94 -15.14
C GLY A 467 24.20 -8.70 -13.90
N LEU A 468 23.62 -9.85 -13.53
CA LEU A 468 24.16 -10.69 -12.44
C LEU A 468 25.33 -11.60 -12.86
N GLN A 469 25.59 -11.76 -14.17
CA GLN A 469 26.62 -12.68 -14.67
C GLN A 469 28.02 -12.07 -14.88
N GLN A 470 28.18 -10.73 -14.80
CA GLN A 470 29.49 -10.12 -15.07
C GLN A 470 30.47 -10.12 -13.88
N ASN A 471 30.02 -10.42 -12.65
CA ASN A 471 30.91 -10.44 -11.48
C ASN A 471 31.49 -11.82 -11.11
N GLN A 472 31.18 -12.89 -11.84
CA GLN A 472 31.73 -14.23 -11.57
C GLN A 472 32.90 -14.64 -12.50
N GLY A 473 33.28 -13.81 -13.46
CA GLY A 473 34.36 -14.12 -14.43
C GLY A 473 35.77 -13.65 -14.04
N MET A 474 35.96 -13.01 -12.88
CA MET A 474 37.21 -12.32 -12.53
C MET A 474 37.91 -12.86 -11.28
N PHE A 475 37.74 -14.13 -10.90
CA PHE A 475 38.62 -14.77 -9.90
C PHE A 475 38.77 -16.28 -10.14
N GLN A 476 39.29 -16.66 -11.31
CA GLN A 476 39.98 -17.94 -11.49
C GLN A 476 41.19 -17.73 -12.42
N ASP A 477 42.28 -17.20 -11.86
CA ASP A 477 43.62 -17.75 -12.10
C ASP A 477 44.61 -17.08 -11.16
N GLY A 478 45.02 -17.84 -10.14
CA GLY A 478 46.13 -17.49 -9.29
C GLY A 478 47.44 -17.99 -9.88
N GLY A 479 48.41 -17.09 -9.97
CA GLY A 479 49.80 -17.40 -9.70
C GLY A 479 50.69 -17.69 -10.91
N GLN A 480 51.60 -16.77 -11.22
CA GLN A 480 53.04 -17.04 -11.17
C GLN A 480 53.89 -15.80 -11.54
N GLN A 481 54.96 -15.64 -10.75
CA GLN A 481 56.25 -15.01 -11.06
C GLN A 481 56.49 -13.51 -10.78
N ARG A 482 57.33 -13.35 -9.75
CA ARG A 482 58.33 -12.32 -9.41
C ARG A 482 57.88 -11.02 -8.76
#